data_AF-A0A972HA19-F1
#
_entry.id   AF-A0A972HA19-F1
#
_cell.length_a   1.000
_cell.length_b   1.000
_cell.length_c   1.000
_cell.angle_alpha   90.00
_cell.angle_beta   90.00
_cell.angle_gamma   90.00
#
_symmetry.space_group_name_H-M   'P 1'
#
loop_
_entity.id
_entity.type
_entity.pdbx_description
1 polymer ?
#
loop_
_entity_poly.entity_id
_entity_poly.type
_entity_poly.pdbx_seq_one_letter_code
_entity_poly.pdbx_strand_id
1 'polypeptide(L)' 'MVTNIDRYGLMALTEMGAVILDVLPEREYSSGHIPGALNLPLRKLNTAAVADLERSKPVVVY' A
#
# COMPACT_ATOMS: atom_id res chain seq x y z
N MET A 1 9.92 9.77 -6.51
CA MET A 1 11.02 9.60 -5.54
C MET A 1 10.54 8.59 -4.50
N VAL A 2 11.34 7.59 -4.17
CA VAL A 2 10.99 6.62 -3.12
C VAL A 2 11.48 7.18 -1.79
N THR A 3 10.63 7.13 -0.76
CA THR A 3 10.96 7.59 0.59
C THR A 3 10.62 6.48 1.56
N ASN A 4 11.60 6.00 2.32
CA ASN A 4 11.34 5.08 3.41
C ASN A 4 10.74 5.85 4.59
N ILE A 5 9.73 5.26 5.21
CA ILE A 5 9.04 5.82 6.37
C ILE A 5 9.05 4.77 7.49
N ASP A 6 8.90 5.24 8.72
CA ASP A 6 8.67 4.36 9.87
C ASP A 6 7.16 4.27 10.19
N ARG A 7 6.83 3.62 11.31
CA ARG A 7 5.43 3.49 11.78
C ARG A 7 4.73 4.84 11.97
N TYR A 8 5.45 5.87 12.42
CA TYR A 8 4.85 7.17 12.69
C TYR A 8 4.57 7.92 11.39
N GLY A 9 5.49 7.82 10.43
CA GLY A 9 5.24 8.29 9.06
C GLY A 9 4.04 7.61 8.42
N LEU A 10 3.90 6.29 8.59
CA LEU A 10 2.73 5.57 8.09
C LEU A 10 1.42 6.05 8.72
N MET A 11 1.40 6.24 10.04
CA MET A 11 0.22 6.76 10.74
C MET A 11 -0.17 8.15 10.22
N ALA A 12 0.79 9.07 10.10
CA ALA A 12 0.55 10.42 9.60
C ALA A 12 0.04 10.42 8.14
N LEU A 13 0.60 9.58 7.28
CA LEU A 13 0.13 9.45 5.89
C LEU A 13 -1.27 8.86 5.82
N THR A 14 -1.60 7.90 6.68
CA THR A 14 -2.94 7.30 6.77
C THR A 14 -3.98 8.36 7.14
N GLU A 15 -3.67 9.25 8.09
CA GLU A 15 -4.53 10.38 8.47
C GLU A 15 -4.76 11.37 7.31
N MET A 16 -3.80 11.48 6.38
CA MET A 16 -3.92 12.28 5.17
C MET A 16 -4.58 11.53 3.99
N GLY A 17 -5.09 10.32 4.22
CA GLY A 17 -5.80 9.52 3.22
C GLY A 17 -4.89 8.77 2.24
N ALA A 18 -3.68 8.38 2.68
CA ALA A 18 -2.80 7.54 1.89
C ALA A 18 -3.43 6.18 1.58
N VAL A 19 -3.12 5.64 0.39
CA VAL A 19 -3.44 4.26 0.02
C VAL A 19 -2.30 3.37 0.49
N ILE A 20 -2.63 2.34 1.27
CA ILE A 20 -1.67 1.33 1.71
C ILE A 20 -1.82 0.10 0.82
N LEU A 21 -0.74 -0.30 0.16
CA LEU A 21 -0.67 -1.52 -0.65
C LEU A 21 0.23 -2.54 0.03
N ASP A 22 -0.34 -3.70 0.36
CA ASP A 22 0.41 -4.88 0.77
C ASP A 22 0.74 -5.70 -0.49
N VAL A 23 2.04 -5.83 -0.79
CA VAL A 23 2.50 -6.54 -1.99
C VAL A 23 2.89 -8.00 -1.72
N LEU A 24 2.58 -8.53 -0.54
CA LEU A 24 2.78 -9.93 -0.19
C LEU A 24 1.80 -10.86 -0.93
N PRO A 25 2.13 -12.16 -1.05
CA PRO A 25 1.18 -13.17 -1.50
C PRO A 25 -0.12 -13.16 -0.68
N GLU A 26 -1.24 -13.46 -1.34
CA GLU A 26 -2.59 -13.47 -0.74
C GLU A 26 -2.67 -14.27 0.57
N ARG A 27 -1.92 -15.38 0.67
CA ARG A 27 -1.87 -16.22 1.88
C ARG A 27 -1.24 -15.49 3.07
N GLU A 28 -0.18 -14.71 2.82
CA GLU A 28 0.52 -13.95 3.87
C GLU A 28 -0.34 -12.77 4.31
N TYR A 29 -0.91 -12.02 3.35
CA TYR A 29 -1.89 -10.97 3.63
C TYR A 29 -3.05 -11.49 4.49
N SER A 30 -3.63 -12.64 4.12
CA SER A 30 -4.75 -13.25 4.86
C SER A 30 -4.37 -13.72 6.26
N SER A 31 -3.09 -14.02 6.51
CA SER A 31 -2.60 -14.39 7.83
C SER A 31 -2.39 -13.20 8.77
N GLY A 32 -2.27 -12.00 8.21
CA GLY A 32 -2.16 -10.74 8.95
C GLY A 32 -1.63 -9.63 8.04
N HIS A 33 -2.28 -8.47 8.10
CA HIS A 33 -1.92 -7.27 7.34
C HIS A 33 -2.30 -6.01 8.11
N ILE A 34 -1.81 -4.87 7.67
CA ILE A 34 -2.17 -3.56 8.25
C ILE A 34 -3.65 -3.29 7.93
N PRO A 35 -4.51 -3.00 8.93
CA PRO A 35 -5.93 -2.73 8.68
C PRO A 35 -6.13 -1.62 7.64
N GLY A 36 -6.98 -1.88 6.65
CA GLY A 36 -7.25 -0.96 5.55
C GLY A 36 -6.26 -1.02 4.37
N ALA A 37 -5.21 -1.84 4.45
CA ALA A 37 -4.36 -2.13 3.31
C ALA A 37 -5.12 -2.87 2.21
N LEU A 38 -4.78 -2.60 0.96
CA LEU A 38 -5.24 -3.37 -0.20
C LEU A 38 -4.17 -4.39 -0.56
N ASN A 39 -4.54 -5.65 -0.76
CA ASN A 39 -3.59 -6.65 -1.25
C ASN A 39 -3.43 -6.53 -2.78
N LEU A 40 -2.23 -6.20 -3.22
CA LEU A 40 -1.83 -6.25 -4.62
C LEU A 40 -0.50 -7.01 -4.72
N PRO A 41 -0.53 -8.36 -4.77
CA PRO A 41 0.68 -9.16 -4.74
C PRO A 41 1.69 -8.70 -5.78
N LEU A 42 2.99 -8.67 -5.43
CA LEU A 42 4.04 -8.11 -6.27
C LEU A 42 4.06 -8.68 -7.69
N ARG A 43 3.72 -9.97 -7.85
CA ARG A 43 3.61 -10.65 -9.16
C ARG A 43 2.48 -10.12 -10.05
N LYS A 44 1.48 -9.47 -9.46
CA LYS A 44 0.33 -8.84 -10.12
C LYS A 44 0.49 -7.32 -10.23
N LEU A 45 1.50 -6.72 -9.58
CA LEU A 45 1.76 -5.29 -9.60
C LEU A 45 2.26 -4.86 -10.98
N ASN A 46 1.40 -4.18 -11.74
CA ASN A 46 1.70 -3.62 -13.05
C ASN A 46 0.90 -2.33 -13.27
N THR A 47 1.14 -1.65 -14.40
CA THR A 47 0.51 -0.36 -14.70
C THR A 47 -1.02 -0.42 -14.74
N ALA A 48 -1.60 -1.52 -15.21
CA ALA A 48 -3.07 -1.67 -15.26
C ALA A 48 -3.65 -1.86 -13.85
N ALA A 49 -2.97 -2.63 -13.00
CA ALA A 49 -3.42 -2.91 -11.63
C ALA A 49 -3.44 -1.67 -10.72
N VAL A 50 -2.71 -0.61 -11.09
CA VAL A 50 -2.66 0.67 -10.35
C VAL A 50 -3.29 1.83 -11.12
N ALA A 51 -3.98 1.55 -12.23
CA ALA A 51 -4.52 2.59 -13.11
C ALA A 51 -5.55 3.49 -12.41
N ASP A 52 -6.34 2.90 -11.50
CA ASP A 52 -7.41 3.59 -10.78
C ASP A 52 -6.95 4.27 -9.48
N LEU A 53 -5.66 4.20 -9.15
CA LEU A 53 -5.14 4.90 -7.97
C LEU A 53 -5.14 6.41 -8.18
N GLU A 54 -5.72 7.14 -7.23
CA GLU A 54 -5.72 8.59 -7.20
C GLU A 54 -4.28 9.13 -7.04
N ARG A 55 -3.73 9.70 -8.13
CA ARG A 55 -2.34 10.19 -8.17
C ARG A 55 -2.03 11.34 -7.22
N SER A 56 -3.05 12.02 -6.69
CA SER A 56 -2.92 13.09 -5.70
C SER A 56 -2.70 12.57 -4.28
N LYS A 57 -3.04 11.31 -3.99
CA LYS A 57 -2.88 10.70 -2.67
C LYS A 57 -1.52 10.00 -2.56
N PRO A 58 -0.86 10.04 -1.39
CA PRO A 58 0.31 9.22 -1.15
C PRO A 58 -0.02 7.73 -1.29
N VAL A 59 0.90 6.96 -1.85
CA VAL A 59 0.83 5.50 -1.87
C VAL A 59 1.97 4.96 -1.02
N VAL A 60 1.64 4.15 -0.02
CA VAL A 60 2.60 3.41 0.79
C VAL A 60 2.57 1.96 0.37
N VAL A 61 3.74 1.37 0.19
CA VAL A 61 3.92 -0.05 -0.11
C VAL A 61 4.74 -0.67 1.00
N TYR A 62 4.38 -1.87 1.45
CA TYR A 62 5.17 -2.65 2.40
C TYR A 62 5.19 -4.14 2.05
#